data_AF-A0A1R3K5K6-F1
#
_entry.id   AF-A0A1R3K5K6-F1
#
_cell.length_a   1.000
_cell.length_b   1.000
_cell.length_c   1.000
_cell.angle_alpha   90.00
_cell.angle_beta   90.00
_cell.angle_gamma   90.00
#
_symmetry.space_group_name_H-M   'P 1'
#
loop_
_entity.id
_entity.type
_entity.pdbx_description
1 polymer ?
#
loop_
_entity_poly.entity_id
_entity_poly.type
_entity_poly.pdbx_seq_one_letter_code
_entity_poly.pdbx_strand_id
1 'polypeptide(L)'
;MSKGEEESNGNVNITVKFSGKSIPISVAKDSTIKDLKSHLQPLTNVLPRGQKLIFKGKLLVDGMTLMESEVMNGAKLMLMASHGLHQGGGPILKEAQTRPRRTENDYKRTDARTEVIMDKNRLERWKATGVVALAECNLKAIPDEVWACGSSARVLDLNNNCIQDVPDKISCLNSIQKLFLNANGFSDEAIHWEGLKPLKYLTVLSINQNNLTALPSALGSLTSLRQLHVANNKLTSLPNEIGILTQLEVLKANNNRIATIPACIGECNSLIEVDLSANFLSELPETFSKLHNLKAFYLGNNGLKSLPCTLFKGCLQLATLDLHNTEITMDVLRQFEGWEEFDERRRSKHQKQLDFRVTSSAAFDEGADKN
;
A
#
# COMPACT_ATOMS: atom_id res chain seq x y z
N MET A 1 -29.21 60.34 -10.24
CA MET A 1 -28.19 59.85 -11.20
C MET A 1 -26.85 60.08 -10.54
N SER A 2 -26.00 59.13 -10.23
CA SER A 2 -25.93 57.70 -10.54
C SER A 2 -24.98 57.10 -9.50
N LYS A 3 -25.39 55.97 -8.91
CA LYS A 3 -24.53 55.10 -8.12
C LYS A 3 -23.35 54.63 -8.99
N GLY A 4 -22.12 54.80 -8.50
CA GLY A 4 -20.98 54.01 -8.94
C GLY A 4 -20.75 52.92 -7.92
N GLU A 5 -21.52 51.83 -8.02
CA GLU A 5 -21.21 50.59 -7.32
C GLU A 5 -20.01 49.96 -8.06
N GLU A 6 -18.86 49.89 -7.38
CA GLU A 6 -17.70 49.13 -7.83
C GLU A 6 -18.14 47.70 -8.14
N GLU A 7 -18.08 47.32 -9.42
CA GLU A 7 -18.27 45.95 -9.90
C GLU A 7 -17.28 45.04 -9.17
N SER A 8 -17.76 44.39 -8.11
CA SER A 8 -16.99 43.40 -7.38
C SER A 8 -16.67 42.25 -8.33
N ASN A 9 -15.41 42.13 -8.70
CA ASN A 9 -14.78 41.00 -9.40
C ASN A 9 -15.57 39.70 -9.16
N GLY A 10 -16.06 39.07 -10.25
CA GLY A 10 -16.97 37.90 -10.25
C GLY A 10 -16.40 36.59 -9.67
N ASN A 11 -15.38 36.67 -8.82
CA ASN A 11 -14.69 35.54 -8.24
C ASN A 11 -15.12 35.29 -6.79
N VAL A 12 -15.04 34.02 -6.39
CA VAL A 12 -15.20 33.53 -5.02
C VAL A 12 -13.82 33.14 -4.51
N ASN A 13 -13.40 33.75 -3.40
CA ASN A 13 -12.19 33.34 -2.71
C ASN A 13 -12.53 32.28 -1.66
N ILE A 14 -11.89 31.13 -1.75
CA ILE A 14 -12.07 30.01 -0.83
C ILE A 14 -10.73 29.53 -0.31
N THR A 15 -10.75 28.80 0.81
CA THR A 15 -9.56 28.16 1.36
C THR A 15 -9.75 26.65 1.38
N VAL A 16 -8.85 25.91 0.75
CA VAL A 16 -8.86 24.44 0.73
C VAL A 16 -7.80 23.91 1.70
N LYS A 17 -8.22 23.13 2.69
CA LYS A 17 -7.33 22.43 3.61
C LYS A 17 -6.93 21.07 3.04
N PHE A 18 -5.63 20.84 2.87
CA PHE A 18 -5.08 19.59 2.38
C PHE A 18 -3.76 19.27 3.09
N SER A 19 -3.63 18.07 3.67
CA SER A 19 -2.40 17.58 4.33
C SER A 19 -1.78 18.59 5.32
N GLY A 20 -2.62 19.24 6.14
CA GLY A 20 -2.19 20.22 7.14
C GLY A 20 -1.91 21.64 6.59
N LYS A 21 -1.95 21.85 5.27
CA LYS A 21 -1.77 23.17 4.64
C LYS A 21 -3.12 23.79 4.25
N SER A 22 -3.19 25.11 4.26
CA SER A 22 -4.34 25.89 3.78
C SER A 22 -3.97 26.57 2.47
N ILE A 23 -4.71 26.27 1.40
CA ILE A 23 -4.45 26.73 0.03
C ILE A 23 -5.55 27.75 -0.32
N PRO A 24 -5.24 29.06 -0.43
CA PRO A 24 -6.21 30.05 -0.89
C PRO A 24 -6.40 29.93 -2.41
N ILE A 25 -7.65 29.95 -2.87
CA ILE A 25 -8.03 29.81 -4.28
C ILE A 25 -9.08 30.86 -4.63
N SER A 26 -8.92 31.51 -5.77
CA SER A 26 -9.90 32.41 -6.37
C SER A 26 -10.44 31.76 -7.64
N VAL A 27 -11.73 31.44 -7.67
CA VAL A 27 -12.42 30.80 -8.81
C VAL A 27 -13.66 31.60 -9.18
N ALA A 28 -14.09 31.55 -10.44
CA ALA A 28 -15.28 32.29 -10.87
C ALA A 28 -16.55 31.75 -10.17
N LYS A 29 -17.53 32.63 -9.91
CA LYS A 29 -18.78 32.30 -9.17
C LYS A 29 -19.61 31.18 -9.81
N ASP A 30 -19.49 31.00 -11.12
CA ASP A 30 -20.17 30.00 -11.95
C ASP A 30 -19.37 28.71 -12.15
N SER A 31 -18.16 28.61 -11.59
CA SER A 31 -17.33 27.41 -11.72
C SER A 31 -17.99 26.19 -11.06
N THR A 32 -17.79 25.02 -11.67
CA THR A 32 -18.25 23.74 -11.11
C THR A 32 -17.24 23.17 -10.12
N ILE A 33 -17.67 22.18 -9.33
CA ILE A 33 -16.76 21.41 -8.47
C ILE A 33 -15.70 20.68 -9.30
N LYS A 34 -16.02 20.24 -10.52
CA LYS A 34 -15.05 19.65 -11.45
C LYS A 34 -13.94 20.65 -11.83
N ASP A 35 -14.30 21.90 -12.10
CA ASP A 35 -13.33 22.96 -12.44
C ASP A 35 -12.42 23.28 -11.24
N LEU A 36 -13.00 23.34 -10.05
CA LEU A 36 -12.24 23.51 -8.80
C LEU A 36 -11.24 22.36 -8.59
N LYS A 37 -11.64 21.10 -8.86
CA LYS A 37 -10.74 19.95 -8.77
C LYS A 37 -9.59 20.02 -9.77
N SER A 38 -9.87 20.44 -11.01
CA SER A 38 -8.84 20.66 -12.03
C SER A 38 -7.85 21.75 -11.59
N HIS A 39 -8.34 22.84 -10.97
CA HIS A 39 -7.49 23.90 -10.45
C HIS A 39 -6.63 23.46 -9.25
N LEU A 40 -7.13 22.53 -8.44
CA LEU A 40 -6.41 21.95 -7.29
C LEU A 40 -5.36 20.92 -7.67
N GLN A 41 -5.45 20.31 -8.85
CA GLN A 41 -4.51 19.27 -9.29
C GLN A 41 -3.05 19.73 -9.24
N PRO A 42 -2.64 20.84 -9.89
CA PRO A 42 -1.25 21.29 -9.84
C PRO A 42 -0.80 21.74 -8.43
N LEU A 43 -1.72 22.13 -7.55
CA LEU A 43 -1.40 22.65 -6.21
C LEU A 43 -1.24 21.53 -5.17
N THR A 44 -1.96 20.44 -5.35
CA THR A 44 -2.06 19.34 -4.36
C THR A 44 -1.38 18.07 -4.84
N ASN A 45 -1.07 18.00 -6.13
CA ASN A 45 -0.57 16.82 -6.81
C ASN A 45 -1.49 15.59 -6.64
N VAL A 46 -2.80 15.84 -6.57
CA VAL A 46 -3.85 14.83 -6.53
C VAL A 46 -4.63 14.93 -7.84
N LEU A 47 -4.72 13.83 -8.59
CA LEU A 47 -5.53 13.80 -9.80
C LEU A 47 -7.01 14.11 -9.47
N PRO A 48 -7.77 14.82 -10.32
CA PRO A 48 -9.16 15.19 -10.04
C PRO A 48 -10.04 14.01 -9.62
N ARG A 49 -9.84 12.82 -10.22
CA ARG A 49 -10.52 11.56 -9.86
C ARG A 49 -10.28 11.11 -8.42
N GLY A 50 -9.14 11.47 -7.84
CA GLY A 50 -8.76 11.13 -6.47
C GLY A 50 -9.09 12.21 -5.45
N GLN A 51 -9.61 13.36 -5.88
CA GLN A 51 -9.95 14.49 -5.01
C GLN A 51 -11.38 14.35 -4.47
N LYS A 52 -11.53 14.29 -3.14
CA LYS A 52 -12.80 14.35 -2.42
C LYS A 52 -12.90 15.67 -1.67
N LEU A 53 -13.74 16.59 -2.16
CA LEU A 53 -13.96 17.90 -1.54
C LEU A 53 -15.13 17.83 -0.57
N ILE A 54 -14.91 18.28 0.65
CA ILE A 54 -15.90 18.24 1.73
C ILE A 54 -16.13 19.67 2.23
N PHE A 55 -17.39 20.08 2.30
CA PHE A 55 -17.81 21.36 2.86
C PHE A 55 -18.99 21.15 3.81
N LYS A 56 -18.91 21.72 5.03
CA LYS A 56 -19.93 21.53 6.10
C LYS A 56 -20.34 20.06 6.32
N GLY A 57 -19.39 19.12 6.21
CA GLY A 57 -19.65 17.68 6.40
C GLY A 57 -20.28 16.95 5.18
N LYS A 58 -20.53 17.65 4.07
CA LYS A 58 -21.07 17.07 2.83
C LYS A 58 -19.97 16.91 1.78
N LEU A 59 -19.97 15.77 1.08
CA LEU A 59 -19.12 15.52 -0.08
C LEU A 59 -19.68 16.27 -1.29
N LEU A 60 -18.85 17.09 -1.94
CA LEU A 60 -19.22 17.85 -3.13
C LEU A 60 -19.07 16.98 -4.38
N VAL A 61 -20.07 17.06 -5.27
CA VAL A 61 -20.18 16.26 -6.49
C VAL A 61 -19.79 17.10 -7.70
N ASP A 62 -19.11 16.49 -8.67
CA ASP A 62 -18.49 17.18 -9.82
C ASP A 62 -19.45 18.05 -10.65
N GLY A 63 -20.72 17.64 -10.76
CA GLY A 63 -21.74 18.34 -11.54
C GLY A 63 -22.38 19.55 -10.84
N MET A 64 -22.11 19.77 -9.55
CA MET A 64 -22.65 20.91 -8.81
C MET A 64 -21.86 22.18 -9.10
N THR A 65 -22.54 23.32 -9.13
CA THR A 65 -21.87 24.62 -9.10
C THR A 65 -21.44 24.98 -7.67
N LEU A 66 -20.48 25.90 -7.52
CA LEU A 66 -20.11 26.43 -6.21
C LEU A 66 -21.30 27.07 -5.49
N MET A 67 -22.20 27.70 -6.24
CA MET A 67 -23.44 28.31 -5.72
C MET A 67 -24.41 27.26 -5.17
N GLU A 68 -24.68 26.19 -5.93
CA GLU A 68 -25.52 25.06 -5.47
C GLU A 68 -24.94 24.34 -4.26
N SER A 69 -23.62 24.37 -4.11
CA SER A 69 -22.89 23.77 -2.98
C SER A 69 -22.82 24.69 -1.75
N GLU A 70 -23.45 25.86 -1.78
CA GLU A 70 -23.35 26.93 -0.76
C GLU A 70 -21.91 27.42 -0.49
N VAL A 71 -20.99 27.22 -1.44
CA VAL A 71 -19.59 27.61 -1.31
C VAL A 71 -19.46 29.08 -1.69
N MET A 72 -19.46 29.96 -0.68
CA MET A 72 -19.36 31.42 -0.85
C MET A 72 -17.96 31.95 -0.48
N ASN A 73 -17.77 33.26 -0.65
CA ASN A 73 -16.51 33.93 -0.36
C ASN A 73 -16.13 33.72 1.13
N GLY A 74 -14.91 33.27 1.38
CA GLY A 74 -14.41 32.90 2.70
C GLY A 74 -14.68 31.45 3.13
N ALA A 75 -15.30 30.62 2.29
CA ALA A 75 -15.57 29.21 2.60
C ALA A 75 -14.28 28.40 2.81
N LYS A 76 -14.32 27.47 3.78
CA LYS A 76 -13.21 26.55 4.08
C LYS A 76 -13.61 25.13 3.72
N LEU A 77 -12.97 24.59 2.68
CA LEU A 77 -13.20 23.22 2.21
C LEU A 77 -12.10 22.30 2.72
N MET A 78 -12.41 21.03 2.91
CA MET A 78 -11.44 19.99 3.19
C MET A 78 -11.26 19.12 1.95
N LEU A 79 -10.03 18.93 1.51
CA LEU A 79 -9.68 17.99 0.46
C LEU A 79 -9.15 16.71 1.10
N MET A 80 -9.81 15.59 0.82
CA MET A 80 -9.30 14.24 1.10
C MET A 80 -8.86 13.59 -0.21
N ALA A 81 -7.70 12.95 -0.19
CA ALA A 81 -7.26 12.13 -1.30
C ALA A 81 -7.63 10.66 -1.06
N SER A 82 -8.25 10.02 -2.04
CA SER A 82 -8.49 8.58 -2.00
C SER A 82 -7.17 7.82 -2.09
N HIS A 83 -6.94 6.91 -1.15
CA HIS A 83 -5.74 6.07 -1.11
C HIS A 83 -5.60 5.29 -2.43
N GLY A 84 -4.41 5.32 -3.03
CA GLY A 84 -4.10 4.61 -4.28
C GLY A 84 -4.16 5.43 -5.58
N LEU A 85 -4.49 6.73 -5.55
CA LEU A 85 -4.53 7.60 -6.74
C LEU A 85 -3.59 8.82 -6.69
N HIS A 86 -2.60 8.79 -5.78
CA HIS A 86 -1.51 9.76 -5.76
C HIS A 86 -0.43 9.36 -6.77
N GLN A 87 -0.36 10.08 -7.90
CA GLN A 87 0.79 10.04 -8.80
C GLN A 87 1.34 11.46 -9.01
N GLY A 88 2.56 11.69 -8.49
CA GLY A 88 3.65 12.33 -9.23
C GLY A 88 3.91 13.85 -9.14
N GLY A 89 4.83 14.28 -8.26
CA GLY A 89 5.70 15.45 -8.50
C GLY A 89 5.46 16.75 -7.71
N GLY A 90 6.16 16.87 -6.56
CA GLY A 90 6.80 18.07 -5.94
C GLY A 90 6.16 19.48 -5.90
N PRO A 91 6.33 20.23 -4.78
CA PRO A 91 6.35 21.69 -4.79
C PRO A 91 7.73 22.20 -4.29
N ILE A 92 8.35 23.33 -4.66
CA ILE A 92 7.91 24.70 -4.97
C ILE A 92 9.05 25.36 -5.79
N LEU A 93 8.78 26.01 -6.93
CA LEU A 93 9.67 27.07 -7.44
C LEU A 93 9.13 28.43 -6.94
N LYS A 94 10.02 29.19 -6.30
CA LYS A 94 9.78 30.58 -5.90
C LYS A 94 9.55 31.46 -7.14
N GLU A 95 8.71 32.45 -6.93
CA GLU A 95 8.28 33.51 -7.83
C GLU A 95 9.41 34.08 -8.69
N ALA A 96 9.16 34.21 -10.00
CA ALA A 96 9.91 35.10 -10.87
C ALA A 96 9.00 36.25 -11.32
N GLN A 97 9.49 37.48 -11.12
CA GLN A 97 8.87 38.71 -11.59
C GLN A 97 8.91 38.83 -13.12
N THR A 98 7.89 39.50 -13.64
CA THR A 98 7.54 39.59 -15.06
C THR A 98 8.20 40.74 -15.85
N ARG A 99 8.53 40.41 -17.12
CA ARG A 99 8.53 41.22 -18.38
C ARG A 99 9.72 42.16 -18.71
N PRO A 100 9.98 42.54 -20.00
CA PRO A 100 9.33 42.15 -21.27
C PRO A 100 10.25 41.70 -22.45
N ARG A 101 9.64 40.93 -23.36
CA ARG A 101 9.74 40.84 -24.85
C ARG A 101 10.87 41.57 -25.60
N ARG A 102 11.61 40.83 -26.44
CA ARG A 102 12.15 41.28 -27.75
C ARG A 102 12.33 40.10 -28.72
N THR A 103 12.25 40.45 -30.00
CA THR A 103 11.91 39.71 -31.22
C THR A 103 13.07 38.97 -31.90
N GLU A 104 12.70 37.94 -32.67
CA GLU A 104 13.28 37.46 -33.94
C GLU A 104 14.81 37.26 -34.07
N ASN A 105 15.24 36.01 -34.28
CA ASN A 105 15.53 35.51 -35.64
C ASN A 105 16.00 34.04 -35.66
N ASP A 106 15.61 33.37 -36.75
CA ASP A 106 16.06 32.08 -37.26
C ASP A 106 17.58 31.90 -37.22
N TYR A 107 18.04 30.66 -36.96
CA TYR A 107 18.79 29.85 -37.94
C TYR A 107 19.26 28.51 -37.34
N LYS A 108 19.01 27.45 -38.11
CA LYS A 108 19.80 26.21 -38.23
C LYS A 108 19.86 25.25 -37.04
N ARG A 109 18.93 24.30 -37.14
CA ARG A 109 19.05 22.89 -36.78
C ARG A 109 20.41 22.31 -37.24
N THR A 110 21.27 22.00 -36.28
CA THR A 110 22.35 21.02 -36.43
C THR A 110 22.29 20.08 -35.25
N ASP A 111 22.10 18.80 -35.57
CA ASP A 111 22.20 17.68 -34.65
C ASP A 111 23.54 17.71 -33.91
N ALA A 112 23.50 18.07 -32.64
CA ALA A 112 24.51 17.73 -31.67
C ALA A 112 23.77 17.14 -30.47
N ARG A 113 23.90 15.81 -30.29
CA ARG A 113 23.58 15.13 -29.04
C ARG A 113 24.35 15.84 -27.93
N THR A 114 23.68 16.78 -27.28
CA THR A 114 24.16 17.36 -26.05
C THR A 114 23.75 16.37 -24.98
N GLU A 115 24.71 15.60 -24.48
CA GLU A 115 24.59 14.86 -23.24
C GLU A 115 24.00 15.81 -22.19
N VAL A 116 22.77 15.53 -21.79
CA VAL A 116 22.09 16.32 -20.77
C VAL A 116 22.76 16.01 -19.45
N ILE A 117 23.60 16.94 -18.98
CA ILE A 117 24.08 17.00 -17.61
C ILE A 117 22.89 17.31 -16.70
N MET A 118 22.12 16.29 -16.30
CA MET A 118 21.10 16.40 -15.24
C MET A 118 20.92 15.08 -14.48
N ASP A 119 21.91 14.64 -13.69
CA ASP A 119 21.75 13.45 -12.82
C ASP A 119 22.17 13.62 -11.35
N LYS A 120 22.91 14.69 -11.00
CA LYS A 120 23.27 14.94 -9.58
C LYS A 120 22.05 15.23 -8.71
N ASN A 121 21.05 15.94 -9.23
CA ASN A 121 19.88 16.34 -8.43
C ASN A 121 18.93 15.19 -8.07
N ARG A 122 18.98 14.04 -8.77
CA ARG A 122 18.12 12.90 -8.44
C ARG A 122 18.75 12.04 -7.35
N LEU A 123 20.01 11.63 -7.55
CA LEU A 123 20.74 10.83 -6.58
C LEU A 123 20.87 11.56 -5.23
N GLU A 124 21.19 12.87 -5.25
CA GLU A 124 21.25 13.67 -4.02
C GLU A 124 19.90 13.71 -3.29
N ARG A 125 18.78 13.80 -4.01
CA ARG A 125 17.45 13.73 -3.39
C ARG A 125 17.16 12.36 -2.79
N TRP A 126 17.52 11.28 -3.46
CA TRP A 126 17.38 9.92 -2.92
C TRP A 126 18.22 9.72 -1.67
N LYS A 127 19.47 10.22 -1.65
CA LYS A 127 20.31 10.18 -0.46
C LYS A 127 19.74 11.02 0.69
N ALA A 128 19.26 12.23 0.40
CA ALA A 128 18.68 13.12 1.42
C ALA A 128 17.39 12.56 2.04
N THR A 129 16.50 12.01 1.21
CA THR A 129 15.20 11.48 1.67
C THR A 129 15.28 10.05 2.17
N GLY A 130 16.24 9.27 1.65
CA GLY A 130 16.33 7.82 1.81
C GLY A 130 15.23 7.05 1.09
N VAL A 131 14.53 7.67 0.14
CA VAL A 131 13.43 7.03 -0.60
C VAL A 131 13.75 7.02 -2.09
N VAL A 132 13.88 5.82 -2.65
CA VAL A 132 14.03 5.57 -4.08
C VAL A 132 12.68 5.09 -4.60
N ALA A 133 11.88 6.00 -5.14
CA ALA A 133 10.58 5.70 -5.74
C ALA A 133 10.73 5.58 -7.26
N LEU A 134 10.60 4.35 -7.76
CA LEU A 134 10.77 3.94 -9.15
C LEU A 134 9.60 3.07 -9.64
N ALA A 135 8.45 3.14 -8.96
CA ALA A 135 7.26 2.42 -9.38
C ALA A 135 6.74 2.92 -10.74
N GLU A 136 6.15 2.02 -11.52
CA GLU A 136 5.47 2.35 -12.80
C GLU A 136 6.37 3.08 -13.81
N CYS A 137 7.68 2.83 -13.77
CA CYS A 137 8.66 3.51 -14.63
C CYS A 137 9.01 2.70 -15.89
N ASN A 138 8.31 1.58 -16.15
CA ASN A 138 8.58 0.65 -17.25
C ASN A 138 10.04 0.16 -17.28
N LEU A 139 10.67 0.03 -16.12
CA LEU A 139 12.06 -0.37 -16.00
C LEU A 139 12.22 -1.85 -16.37
N LYS A 140 13.28 -2.16 -17.12
CA LYS A 140 13.69 -3.54 -17.42
C LYS A 140 14.81 -4.06 -16.51
N ALA A 141 15.54 -3.14 -15.90
CA ALA A 141 16.61 -3.40 -14.95
C ALA A 141 16.62 -2.28 -13.90
N ILE A 142 17.17 -2.58 -12.73
CA ILE A 142 17.35 -1.59 -11.67
C ILE A 142 18.52 -0.66 -12.07
N PRO A 143 18.31 0.67 -12.16
CA PRO A 143 19.36 1.60 -12.56
C PRO A 143 20.55 1.60 -11.60
N ASP A 144 21.79 1.73 -12.11
CA ASP A 144 23.00 1.63 -11.29
C ASP A 144 23.11 2.75 -10.23
N GLU A 145 22.43 3.89 -10.44
CA GLU A 145 22.41 5.00 -9.47
C GLU A 145 21.68 4.61 -8.17
N VAL A 146 20.79 3.61 -8.22
CA VAL A 146 20.14 3.07 -7.02
C VAL A 146 21.20 2.54 -6.06
N TRP A 147 22.18 1.80 -6.56
CA TRP A 147 23.27 1.22 -5.76
C TRP A 147 24.15 2.30 -5.12
N ALA A 148 24.32 3.43 -5.81
CA ALA A 148 25.08 4.58 -5.30
C ALA A 148 24.42 5.26 -4.09
N CYS A 149 23.15 4.94 -3.76
CA CYS A 149 22.50 5.42 -2.53
C CYS A 149 23.08 4.75 -1.27
N GLY A 150 23.61 3.53 -1.38
CA GLY A 150 24.22 2.79 -0.27
C GLY A 150 23.35 2.77 0.99
N SER A 151 23.95 3.11 2.13
CA SER A 151 23.29 3.20 3.44
C SER A 151 22.29 4.37 3.59
N SER A 152 22.22 5.27 2.61
CA SER A 152 21.25 6.37 2.67
C SER A 152 19.83 5.90 2.34
N ALA A 153 19.70 4.84 1.51
CA ALA A 153 18.40 4.31 1.12
C ALA A 153 17.75 3.52 2.26
N ARG A 154 16.52 3.91 2.61
CA ARG A 154 15.63 3.23 3.57
C ARG A 154 14.43 2.58 2.88
N VAL A 155 13.99 3.12 1.76
CA VAL A 155 12.85 2.59 0.99
C VAL A 155 13.26 2.49 -0.47
N LEU A 156 13.08 1.31 -1.05
CA LEU A 156 13.18 1.07 -2.48
C LEU A 156 11.84 0.56 -2.99
N ASP A 157 11.19 1.35 -3.83
CA ASP A 157 9.93 1.02 -4.46
C ASP A 157 10.14 0.82 -5.97
N LEU A 158 10.02 -0.43 -6.40
CA LEU A 158 10.17 -0.89 -7.79
C LEU A 158 8.89 -1.54 -8.31
N ASN A 159 7.74 -1.26 -7.69
CA ASN A 159 6.47 -1.86 -8.06
C ASN A 159 6.07 -1.58 -9.51
N ASN A 160 5.33 -2.50 -10.14
CA ASN A 160 4.74 -2.31 -11.47
C ASN A 160 5.79 -1.91 -12.53
N ASN A 161 6.86 -2.69 -12.65
CA ASN A 161 7.85 -2.54 -13.71
C ASN A 161 7.97 -3.85 -14.51
N CYS A 162 9.01 -4.00 -15.31
CA CYS A 162 9.32 -5.22 -16.05
C CYS A 162 10.75 -5.68 -15.73
N ILE A 163 11.17 -5.53 -14.47
CA ILE A 163 12.53 -5.84 -14.04
C ILE A 163 12.75 -7.34 -14.14
N GLN A 164 13.83 -7.74 -14.81
CA GLN A 164 14.14 -9.15 -15.05
C GLN A 164 15.11 -9.74 -14.02
N ASP A 165 15.86 -8.89 -13.31
CA ASP A 165 16.91 -9.31 -12.40
C ASP A 165 17.03 -8.35 -11.20
N VAL A 166 17.12 -8.92 -10.01
CA VAL A 166 17.49 -8.25 -8.76
C VAL A 166 18.86 -8.80 -8.34
N PRO A 167 19.95 -8.13 -8.71
CA PRO A 167 21.30 -8.66 -8.54
C PRO A 167 21.80 -8.54 -7.10
N ASP A 168 22.90 -9.25 -6.80
CA ASP A 168 23.57 -9.21 -5.49
C ASP A 168 24.04 -7.80 -5.07
N LYS A 169 24.14 -6.86 -6.03
CA LYS A 169 24.39 -5.43 -5.75
C LYS A 169 23.37 -4.80 -4.81
N ILE A 170 22.17 -5.39 -4.65
CA ILE A 170 21.19 -4.94 -3.66
C ILE A 170 21.74 -4.95 -2.23
N SER A 171 22.75 -5.77 -1.94
CA SER A 171 23.48 -5.80 -0.67
C SER A 171 24.14 -4.46 -0.30
N CYS A 172 24.42 -3.59 -1.28
CA CYS A 172 24.93 -2.24 -1.04
C CYS A 172 23.94 -1.36 -0.25
N LEU A 173 22.64 -1.65 -0.34
CA LEU A 173 21.56 -0.92 0.34
C LEU A 173 21.38 -1.41 1.79
N ASN A 174 22.48 -1.52 2.52
CA ASN A 174 22.54 -2.21 3.82
C ASN A 174 21.62 -1.62 4.93
N SER A 175 21.09 -0.41 4.76
CA SER A 175 20.20 0.28 5.71
C SER A 175 18.73 0.30 5.25
N ILE A 176 18.41 -0.44 4.18
CA ILE A 176 17.05 -0.51 3.66
C ILE A 176 16.10 -1.16 4.66
N GLN A 177 14.93 -0.55 4.82
CA GLN A 177 13.88 -0.98 5.73
C GLN A 177 12.67 -1.54 4.98
N LYS A 178 12.41 -1.04 3.76
CA LYS A 178 11.26 -1.44 2.95
C LYS A 178 11.68 -1.66 1.50
N LEU A 179 11.38 -2.85 1.00
CA LEU A 179 11.66 -3.25 -0.38
C LEU A 179 10.35 -3.71 -1.04
N PHE A 180 9.94 -2.99 -2.07
CA PHE A 180 8.74 -3.29 -2.84
C PHE A 180 9.11 -3.69 -4.27
N LEU A 181 8.75 -4.91 -4.64
CA LEU A 181 9.10 -5.62 -5.87
C LEU A 181 7.84 -6.18 -6.56
N ASN A 182 6.67 -5.63 -6.24
CA ASN A 182 5.39 -6.17 -6.70
C ASN A 182 5.23 -6.01 -8.22
N ALA A 183 4.52 -6.93 -8.87
CA ALA A 183 4.12 -6.81 -10.27
C ALA A 183 5.28 -6.51 -11.23
N ASN A 184 6.32 -7.34 -11.20
CA ASN A 184 7.46 -7.29 -12.12
C ASN A 184 7.55 -8.52 -13.04
N GLY A 185 6.78 -9.57 -12.73
CA GLY A 185 6.81 -10.83 -13.45
C GLY A 185 7.96 -11.76 -13.05
N PHE A 186 8.61 -11.53 -11.90
CA PHE A 186 9.78 -12.28 -11.44
C PHE A 186 9.55 -13.80 -11.42
N SER A 187 10.50 -14.55 -11.98
CA SER A 187 10.68 -16.00 -11.75
C SER A 187 11.65 -16.24 -10.60
N ASP A 188 11.82 -17.50 -10.19
CA ASP A 188 12.64 -17.87 -9.02
C ASP A 188 14.12 -17.43 -9.16
N GLU A 189 14.65 -17.48 -10.39
CA GLU A 189 16.03 -17.09 -10.70
C GLU A 189 16.20 -15.57 -10.83
N ALA A 190 15.11 -14.81 -10.96
CA ALA A 190 15.17 -13.37 -11.18
C ALA A 190 15.56 -12.58 -9.91
N ILE A 191 15.55 -13.21 -8.73
CA ILE A 191 15.94 -12.56 -7.48
C ILE A 191 17.16 -13.29 -6.92
N HIS A 192 18.29 -12.59 -6.83
CA HIS A 192 19.47 -13.13 -6.17
C HIS A 192 19.34 -12.97 -4.66
N TRP A 193 18.80 -14.02 -4.01
CA TRP A 193 18.49 -13.99 -2.57
C TRP A 193 19.73 -13.94 -1.67
N GLU A 194 20.90 -14.36 -2.16
CA GLU A 194 22.17 -14.21 -1.47
C GLU A 194 22.50 -12.74 -1.19
N GLY A 195 22.24 -11.85 -2.17
CA GLY A 195 22.33 -10.40 -2.02
C GLY A 195 21.40 -9.78 -0.98
N LEU A 196 20.31 -10.46 -0.60
CA LEU A 196 19.39 -9.99 0.43
C LEU A 196 19.85 -10.35 1.86
N LYS A 197 20.68 -11.38 2.04
CA LYS A 197 21.15 -11.82 3.37
C LYS A 197 21.76 -10.71 4.24
N PRO A 198 22.54 -9.74 3.68
CA PRO A 198 23.12 -8.66 4.47
C PRO A 198 22.13 -7.57 4.91
N LEU A 199 20.88 -7.57 4.41
CA LEU A 199 19.89 -6.52 4.65
C LEU A 199 19.22 -6.68 6.03
N LYS A 200 20.01 -6.57 7.11
CA LYS A 200 19.59 -6.84 8.48
C LYS A 200 18.53 -5.89 9.04
N TYR A 201 18.31 -4.75 8.39
CA TYR A 201 17.29 -3.77 8.81
C TYR A 201 16.00 -3.85 8.00
N LEU A 202 15.88 -4.81 7.07
CA LEU A 202 14.68 -4.95 6.25
C LEU A 202 13.51 -5.41 7.13
N THR A 203 12.50 -4.56 7.22
CA THR A 203 11.27 -4.79 8.01
C THR A 203 10.07 -5.14 7.15
N VAL A 204 10.06 -4.70 5.89
CA VAL A 204 8.97 -4.96 4.94
C VAL A 204 9.55 -5.46 3.63
N LEU A 205 9.15 -6.65 3.23
CA LEU A 205 9.44 -7.23 1.92
C LEU A 205 8.12 -7.55 1.22
N SER A 206 7.92 -6.96 0.05
CA SER A 206 6.72 -7.17 -0.76
C SER A 206 7.12 -7.60 -2.16
N ILE A 207 6.73 -8.81 -2.54
CA ILE A 207 7.01 -9.43 -3.85
C ILE A 207 5.70 -10.01 -4.42
N ASN A 208 4.58 -9.32 -4.18
CA ASN A 208 3.26 -9.73 -4.65
C ASN A 208 3.17 -9.71 -6.18
N GLN A 209 2.23 -10.47 -6.75
CA GLN A 209 1.91 -10.41 -8.19
C GLN A 209 3.13 -10.71 -9.08
N ASN A 210 3.88 -11.75 -8.75
CA ASN A 210 4.98 -12.24 -9.58
C ASN A 210 4.73 -13.71 -9.96
N ASN A 211 5.72 -14.38 -10.52
CA ASN A 211 5.63 -15.77 -10.99
C ASN A 211 6.44 -16.74 -10.11
N LEU A 212 6.73 -16.38 -8.86
CA LEU A 212 7.58 -17.18 -7.98
C LEU A 212 6.92 -18.53 -7.65
N THR A 213 7.66 -19.62 -7.77
CA THR A 213 7.25 -20.98 -7.41
C THR A 213 7.80 -21.45 -6.07
N ALA A 214 8.91 -20.87 -5.60
CA ALA A 214 9.45 -21.10 -4.27
C ALA A 214 10.06 -19.82 -3.66
N LEU A 215 10.20 -19.83 -2.32
CA LEU A 215 11.06 -18.88 -1.60
C LEU A 215 12.26 -19.67 -1.05
N PRO A 216 13.51 -19.18 -1.17
CA PRO A 216 14.67 -19.93 -0.72
C PRO A 216 14.93 -19.76 0.78
N SER A 217 15.77 -20.65 1.32
CA SER A 217 16.22 -20.64 2.71
C SER A 217 16.91 -19.33 3.13
N ALA A 218 17.51 -18.62 2.17
CA ALA A 218 18.12 -17.30 2.40
C ALA A 218 17.14 -16.27 3.00
N LEU A 219 15.83 -16.43 2.80
CA LEU A 219 14.79 -15.62 3.43
C LEU A 219 14.95 -15.57 4.96
N GLY A 220 15.34 -16.67 5.60
CA GLY A 220 15.57 -16.75 7.05
C GLY A 220 16.67 -15.83 7.59
N SER A 221 17.51 -15.27 6.72
CA SER A 221 18.54 -14.31 7.12
C SER A 221 17.99 -12.91 7.45
N LEU A 222 16.73 -12.63 7.07
CA LEU A 222 16.06 -11.35 7.25
C LEU A 222 15.37 -11.27 8.63
N THR A 223 16.11 -11.48 9.71
CA THR A 223 15.57 -11.65 11.07
C THR A 223 14.80 -10.45 11.65
N SER A 224 14.95 -9.27 11.05
CA SER A 224 14.19 -8.05 11.42
C SER A 224 12.88 -7.89 10.64
N LEU A 225 12.54 -8.84 9.75
CA LEU A 225 11.37 -8.75 8.91
C LEU A 225 10.10 -8.82 9.75
N ARG A 226 9.23 -7.82 9.60
CA ARG A 226 7.93 -7.71 10.26
C ARG A 226 6.78 -7.99 9.32
N GLN A 227 6.93 -7.70 8.04
CA GLN A 227 5.90 -7.92 7.05
C GLN A 227 6.48 -8.61 5.82
N LEU A 228 5.88 -9.75 5.48
CA LEU A 228 6.18 -10.49 4.26
C LEU A 228 4.90 -10.59 3.42
N HIS A 229 4.96 -9.99 2.24
CA HIS A 229 3.87 -10.04 1.27
C HIS A 229 4.34 -10.75 0.01
N VAL A 230 3.77 -11.93 -0.25
CA VAL A 230 4.07 -12.81 -1.39
C VAL A 230 2.78 -13.31 -2.06
N ALA A 231 1.69 -12.57 -1.90
CA ALA A 231 0.38 -12.87 -2.44
C ALA A 231 0.37 -12.83 -3.98
N ASN A 232 -0.50 -13.61 -4.62
CA ASN A 232 -0.61 -13.69 -6.08
C ASN A 232 0.71 -14.13 -6.74
N ASN A 233 1.29 -15.22 -6.28
CA ASN A 233 2.41 -15.90 -6.91
C ASN A 233 2.00 -17.34 -7.29
N LYS A 234 2.97 -18.22 -7.53
CA LYS A 234 2.75 -19.65 -7.81
C LYS A 234 3.43 -20.53 -6.75
N LEU A 235 3.61 -20.00 -5.53
CA LEU A 235 4.34 -20.68 -4.46
C LEU A 235 3.66 -21.99 -4.10
N THR A 236 4.43 -23.08 -4.02
CA THR A 236 3.92 -24.43 -3.66
C THR A 236 4.09 -24.77 -2.19
N SER A 237 5.03 -24.10 -1.51
CA SER A 237 5.29 -24.20 -0.07
C SER A 237 5.96 -22.94 0.46
N LEU A 238 6.03 -22.82 1.79
CA LEU A 238 6.91 -21.87 2.47
C LEU A 238 8.18 -22.60 2.96
N PRO A 239 9.36 -21.95 2.96
CA PRO A 239 10.60 -22.55 3.43
C PRO A 239 10.57 -22.75 4.95
N ASN A 240 11.28 -23.77 5.45
CA ASN A 240 11.39 -24.04 6.89
C ASN A 240 12.04 -22.86 7.64
N GLU A 241 12.84 -22.06 6.96
CA GLU A 241 13.50 -20.90 7.51
C GLU A 241 12.53 -19.75 7.85
N ILE A 242 11.24 -19.84 7.45
CA ILE A 242 10.22 -18.89 7.92
C ILE A 242 10.16 -18.85 9.45
N GLY A 243 10.36 -19.98 10.13
CA GLY A 243 10.36 -20.05 11.59
C GLY A 243 11.48 -19.25 12.28
N ILE A 244 12.50 -18.82 11.54
CA ILE A 244 13.58 -17.96 12.04
C ILE A 244 13.11 -16.51 12.14
N LEU A 245 12.07 -16.12 11.40
CA LEU A 245 11.53 -14.76 11.36
C LEU A 245 10.63 -14.46 12.57
N THR A 246 11.19 -14.54 13.78
CA THR A 246 10.45 -14.41 15.04
C THR A 246 9.80 -13.04 15.27
N GLN A 247 10.25 -12.01 14.51
CA GLN A 247 9.66 -10.66 14.51
C GLN A 247 8.55 -10.48 13.46
N LEU A 248 8.22 -11.51 12.68
CA LEU A 248 7.20 -11.43 11.64
C LEU A 248 5.83 -11.22 12.27
N GLU A 249 5.18 -10.11 11.93
CA GLU A 249 3.86 -9.70 12.41
C GLU A 249 2.77 -9.98 11.37
N VAL A 250 3.10 -9.82 10.09
CA VAL A 250 2.15 -9.96 8.98
C VAL A 250 2.72 -10.88 7.92
N LEU A 251 1.99 -11.94 7.61
CA LEU A 251 2.25 -12.85 6.50
C LEU A 251 1.07 -12.84 5.54
N LYS A 252 1.28 -12.33 4.32
CA LYS A 252 0.31 -12.38 3.22
C LYS A 252 0.81 -13.30 2.13
N ALA A 253 0.27 -14.51 2.04
CA ALA A 253 0.62 -15.51 1.03
C ALA A 253 -0.62 -16.08 0.33
N ASN A 254 -1.71 -15.31 0.29
CA ASN A 254 -2.94 -15.67 -0.39
C ASN A 254 -2.81 -15.68 -1.91
N ASN A 255 -3.70 -16.40 -2.59
CA ASN A 255 -3.66 -16.60 -4.05
C ASN A 255 -2.32 -17.19 -4.51
N ASN A 256 -1.97 -18.35 -3.95
CA ASN A 256 -0.80 -19.13 -4.34
C ASN A 256 -1.22 -20.58 -4.61
N ARG A 257 -0.26 -21.51 -4.62
CA ARG A 257 -0.49 -22.96 -4.82
C ARG A 257 0.02 -23.76 -3.61
N ILE A 258 0.01 -23.13 -2.44
CA ILE A 258 0.62 -23.69 -1.24
C ILE A 258 -0.21 -24.89 -0.78
N ALA A 259 0.41 -26.06 -0.75
CA ALA A 259 -0.25 -27.30 -0.32
C ALA A 259 0.03 -27.62 1.15
N THR A 260 1.20 -27.21 1.67
CA THR A 260 1.61 -27.46 3.05
C THR A 260 2.26 -26.23 3.66
N ILE A 261 2.09 -26.08 4.99
CA ILE A 261 2.78 -25.07 5.80
C ILE A 261 3.78 -25.80 6.71
N PRO A 262 5.05 -25.38 6.77
CA PRO A 262 6.03 -26.03 7.62
C PRO A 262 5.71 -25.80 9.10
N ALA A 263 5.89 -26.82 9.94
CA ALA A 263 5.57 -26.77 11.37
C ALA A 263 6.36 -25.68 12.13
N CYS A 264 7.51 -25.25 11.62
CA CYS A 264 8.28 -24.14 12.18
C CYS A 264 7.56 -22.79 12.15
N ILE A 265 6.44 -22.64 11.43
CA ILE A 265 5.63 -21.41 11.46
C ILE A 265 5.21 -21.04 12.89
N GLY A 266 5.04 -22.03 13.77
CA GLY A 266 4.70 -21.81 15.17
C GLY A 266 5.80 -21.11 15.99
N GLU A 267 7.01 -20.95 15.45
CA GLU A 267 8.09 -20.19 16.09
C GLU A 267 7.99 -18.68 15.79
N CYS A 268 7.12 -18.28 14.84
CA CYS A 268 6.84 -16.88 14.51
C CYS A 268 5.88 -16.24 15.53
N ASN A 269 6.30 -16.19 16.80
CA ASN A 269 5.47 -15.79 17.94
C ASN A 269 4.91 -14.36 17.87
N SER A 270 5.47 -13.50 17.00
CA SER A 270 4.99 -12.12 16.79
C SER A 270 3.86 -12.01 15.76
N LEU A 271 3.45 -13.10 15.10
CA LEU A 271 2.42 -13.06 14.06
C LEU A 271 1.08 -12.56 14.64
N ILE A 272 0.56 -11.52 14.01
CA ILE A 272 -0.71 -10.87 14.32
C ILE A 272 -1.72 -11.18 13.22
N GLU A 273 -1.29 -11.22 11.97
CA GLU A 273 -2.14 -11.43 10.82
C GLU A 273 -1.51 -12.40 9.83
N VAL A 274 -2.26 -13.46 9.52
CA VAL A 274 -1.87 -14.48 8.55
C VAL A 274 -2.97 -14.64 7.52
N ASP A 275 -2.61 -14.54 6.25
CA ASP A 275 -3.52 -14.74 5.13
C ASP A 275 -2.96 -15.80 4.18
N LEU A 276 -3.61 -16.95 4.20
CA LEU A 276 -3.33 -18.11 3.37
C LEU A 276 -4.54 -18.46 2.50
N SER A 277 -5.50 -17.54 2.35
CA SER A 277 -6.69 -17.75 1.54
C SER A 277 -6.34 -18.04 0.06
N ALA A 278 -7.21 -18.77 -0.65
CA ALA A 278 -7.00 -19.16 -2.04
C ALA A 278 -5.65 -19.88 -2.27
N ASN A 279 -5.50 -21.02 -1.61
CA ASN A 279 -4.37 -21.94 -1.74
C ASN A 279 -4.90 -23.39 -1.87
N PHE A 280 -4.01 -24.38 -1.76
CA PHE A 280 -4.34 -25.80 -1.84
C PHE A 280 -4.11 -26.51 -0.51
N LEU A 281 -4.27 -25.81 0.62
CA LEU A 281 -4.04 -26.37 1.94
C LEU A 281 -5.09 -27.44 2.26
N SER A 282 -4.63 -28.64 2.61
CA SER A 282 -5.47 -29.74 3.10
C SER A 282 -5.44 -29.89 4.62
N GLU A 283 -4.36 -29.44 5.24
CA GLU A 283 -4.15 -29.46 6.70
C GLU A 283 -3.31 -28.26 7.14
N LEU A 284 -3.33 -27.99 8.45
CA LEU A 284 -2.44 -27.04 9.10
C LEU A 284 -1.65 -27.75 10.20
N PRO A 285 -0.38 -27.41 10.42
CA PRO A 285 0.39 -27.97 11.51
C PRO A 285 -0.18 -27.56 12.88
N GLU A 286 -0.15 -28.48 13.84
CA GLU A 286 -0.59 -28.24 15.23
C GLU A 286 0.12 -27.06 15.90
N THR A 287 1.32 -26.71 15.42
CA THR A 287 2.13 -25.60 15.91
C THR A 287 1.52 -24.22 15.67
N PHE A 288 0.47 -24.09 14.83
CA PHE A 288 -0.31 -22.84 14.74
C PHE A 288 -0.89 -22.41 16.09
N SER A 289 -1.18 -23.35 16.99
CA SER A 289 -1.64 -23.06 18.37
C SER A 289 -0.61 -22.27 19.19
N LYS A 290 0.67 -22.25 18.82
CA LYS A 290 1.70 -21.45 19.49
C LYS A 290 1.63 -19.95 19.16
N LEU A 291 0.84 -19.55 18.15
CA LEU A 291 0.76 -18.16 17.71
C LEU A 291 -0.16 -17.33 18.61
N HIS A 292 0.27 -17.10 19.85
CA HIS A 292 -0.53 -16.45 20.89
C HIS A 292 -0.96 -15.01 20.57
N ASN A 293 -0.23 -14.33 19.68
CA ASN A 293 -0.51 -12.96 19.24
C ASN A 293 -1.41 -12.88 17.99
N LEU A 294 -1.78 -14.01 17.39
CA LEU A 294 -2.56 -14.05 16.17
C LEU A 294 -3.96 -13.49 16.41
N LYS A 295 -4.34 -12.47 15.65
CA LYS A 295 -5.64 -11.77 15.74
C LYS A 295 -6.54 -12.05 14.55
N ALA A 296 -5.96 -12.18 13.37
CA ALA A 296 -6.68 -12.41 12.13
C ALA A 296 -6.03 -13.54 11.34
N PHE A 297 -6.84 -14.54 10.99
CA PHE A 297 -6.41 -15.70 10.23
C PHE A 297 -7.38 -15.96 9.08
N TYR A 298 -6.88 -15.82 7.85
CA TYR A 298 -7.67 -16.02 6.64
C TYR A 298 -7.23 -17.31 5.94
N LEU A 299 -8.18 -18.24 5.81
CA LEU A 299 -7.98 -19.58 5.26
C LEU A 299 -9.02 -19.94 4.19
N GLY A 300 -9.94 -19.03 3.86
CA GLY A 300 -10.98 -19.30 2.88
C GLY A 300 -10.43 -19.73 1.51
N ASN A 301 -11.24 -20.46 0.74
CA ASN A 301 -10.85 -21.08 -0.53
C ASN A 301 -9.63 -22.00 -0.39
N ASN A 302 -9.71 -22.99 0.50
CA ASN A 302 -8.72 -24.05 0.67
C ASN A 302 -9.44 -25.41 0.80
N GLY A 303 -8.70 -26.51 0.67
CA GLY A 303 -9.20 -27.87 0.84
C GLY A 303 -9.18 -28.37 2.29
N LEU A 304 -9.29 -27.47 3.27
CA LEU A 304 -9.21 -27.80 4.69
C LEU A 304 -10.46 -28.54 5.15
N LYS A 305 -10.28 -29.66 5.84
CA LYS A 305 -11.34 -30.47 6.46
C LYS A 305 -11.44 -30.30 7.96
N SER A 306 -10.33 -29.90 8.59
CA SER A 306 -10.25 -29.62 10.00
C SER A 306 -9.19 -28.54 10.26
N LEU A 307 -9.24 -27.98 11.46
CA LEU A 307 -8.19 -27.15 12.02
C LEU A 307 -7.52 -27.92 13.18
N PRO A 308 -6.32 -27.51 13.62
CA PRO A 308 -5.73 -27.99 14.86
C PRO A 308 -6.72 -27.85 16.02
N CYS A 309 -7.00 -28.93 16.75
CA CYS A 309 -8.01 -28.91 17.81
C CYS A 309 -7.64 -27.98 18.97
N THR A 310 -6.36 -27.62 19.07
CA THR A 310 -5.78 -26.70 20.05
C THR A 310 -5.71 -25.25 19.56
N LEU A 311 -6.19 -24.93 18.36
CA LEU A 311 -6.07 -23.60 17.76
C LEU A 311 -6.68 -22.50 18.64
N PHE A 312 -7.91 -22.67 19.12
CA PHE A 312 -8.60 -21.63 19.90
C PHE A 312 -8.06 -21.50 21.33
N LYS A 313 -7.63 -22.63 21.92
CA LYS A 313 -6.92 -22.66 23.20
C LYS A 313 -5.57 -21.95 23.15
N GLY A 314 -4.85 -22.08 22.03
CA GLY A 314 -3.52 -21.52 21.85
C GLY A 314 -3.53 -20.06 21.39
N CYS A 315 -4.34 -19.73 20.38
CA CYS A 315 -4.45 -18.40 19.79
C CYS A 315 -5.41 -17.50 20.58
N LEU A 316 -5.01 -17.12 21.79
CA LEU A 316 -5.83 -16.38 22.75
C LEU A 316 -6.31 -15.01 22.28
N GLN A 317 -5.65 -14.43 21.27
CA GLN A 317 -6.02 -13.13 20.70
C GLN A 317 -6.83 -13.23 19.40
N LEU A 318 -7.09 -14.45 18.91
CA LEU A 318 -7.77 -14.66 17.63
C LEU A 318 -9.19 -14.13 17.74
N ALA A 319 -9.57 -13.25 16.81
CA ALA A 319 -10.89 -12.61 16.77
C ALA A 319 -11.46 -12.53 15.35
N THR A 320 -10.68 -12.90 14.34
CA THR A 320 -11.13 -13.03 12.95
C THR A 320 -10.57 -14.32 12.39
N LEU A 321 -11.48 -15.17 11.93
CA LEU A 321 -11.18 -16.44 11.32
C LEU A 321 -12.09 -16.57 10.10
N ASP A 322 -11.47 -16.53 8.92
CA ASP A 322 -12.18 -16.69 7.66
C ASP A 322 -11.94 -18.10 7.10
N LEU A 323 -13.03 -18.86 6.97
CA LEU A 323 -13.06 -20.24 6.49
C LEU A 323 -13.99 -20.42 5.29
N HIS A 324 -14.42 -19.35 4.62
CA HIS A 324 -15.37 -19.47 3.52
C HIS A 324 -14.85 -20.42 2.44
N ASN A 325 -15.73 -21.23 1.85
CA ASN A 325 -15.34 -22.18 0.81
C ASN A 325 -14.23 -23.15 1.26
N THR A 326 -14.37 -23.69 2.47
CA THR A 326 -13.65 -24.87 2.99
C THR A 326 -14.66 -25.97 3.33
N GLU A 327 -14.20 -27.17 3.73
CA GLU A 327 -15.07 -28.26 4.18
C GLU A 327 -15.32 -28.23 5.71
N ILE A 328 -14.83 -27.20 6.41
CA ILE A 328 -14.99 -27.05 7.86
C ILE A 328 -16.38 -26.48 8.15
N THR A 329 -17.16 -27.19 8.96
CA THR A 329 -18.49 -26.76 9.42
C THR A 329 -18.43 -26.20 10.83
N MET A 330 -19.42 -25.37 11.18
CA MET A 330 -19.51 -24.81 12.52
C MET A 330 -19.68 -25.86 13.63
N ASP A 331 -20.33 -26.98 13.35
CA ASP A 331 -20.52 -28.05 14.33
C ASP A 331 -19.21 -28.75 14.70
N VAL A 332 -18.23 -28.78 13.77
CA VAL A 332 -16.87 -29.24 14.07
C VAL A 332 -16.17 -28.22 14.97
N LEU A 333 -16.26 -26.93 14.66
CA LEU A 333 -15.59 -25.88 15.43
C LEU A 333 -16.11 -25.75 16.86
N ARG A 334 -17.42 -25.96 17.08
CA ARG A 334 -18.04 -25.96 18.42
C ARG A 334 -17.51 -27.05 19.36
N GLN A 335 -16.91 -28.11 18.81
CA GLN A 335 -16.32 -29.20 19.59
C GLN A 335 -14.90 -28.86 20.08
N PHE A 336 -14.29 -27.78 19.58
CA PHE A 336 -12.90 -27.45 19.89
C PHE A 336 -12.80 -26.76 21.25
N GLU A 337 -11.75 -27.10 22.00
CA GLU A 337 -11.44 -26.44 23.26
C GLU A 337 -11.04 -24.97 23.01
N GLY A 338 -11.66 -24.03 23.74
CA GLY A 338 -11.43 -22.59 23.57
C GLY A 338 -12.36 -21.90 22.57
N TRP A 339 -13.31 -22.64 21.96
CA TRP A 339 -14.25 -22.09 20.98
C TRP A 339 -15.13 -20.99 21.56
N GLU A 340 -15.66 -21.17 22.77
CA GLU A 340 -16.58 -20.20 23.39
C GLU A 340 -15.91 -18.84 23.60
N GLU A 341 -14.67 -18.84 24.10
CA GLU A 341 -13.90 -17.61 24.30
C GLU A 341 -13.52 -16.96 22.96
N PHE A 342 -13.22 -17.77 21.94
CA PHE A 342 -13.01 -17.25 20.58
C PHE A 342 -14.27 -16.60 20.02
N ASP A 343 -15.44 -17.26 20.13
CA ASP A 343 -16.70 -16.75 19.61
C ASP A 343 -17.15 -15.47 20.35
N GLU A 344 -16.89 -15.36 21.66
CA GLU A 344 -17.09 -14.12 22.41
C GLU A 344 -16.21 -12.98 21.86
N ARG A 345 -14.91 -13.23 21.63
CA ARG A 345 -14.00 -12.24 21.02
C ARG A 345 -14.45 -11.82 19.62
N ARG A 346 -14.85 -12.79 18.79
CA ARG A 346 -15.37 -12.57 17.42
C ARG A 346 -16.61 -11.68 17.44
N ARG A 347 -17.61 -12.02 18.27
CA ARG A 347 -18.85 -11.24 18.40
C ARG A 347 -18.61 -9.85 18.98
N SER A 348 -17.76 -9.71 19.99
CA SER A 348 -17.39 -8.41 20.57
C SER A 348 -16.74 -7.49 19.53
N LYS A 349 -15.85 -8.03 18.69
CA LYS A 349 -15.25 -7.29 17.58
C LYS A 349 -16.31 -6.83 16.58
N HIS A 350 -17.23 -7.72 16.19
CA HIS A 350 -18.31 -7.39 15.26
C HIS A 350 -19.25 -6.31 15.81
N GLN A 351 -19.66 -6.42 17.08
CA GLN A 351 -20.50 -5.43 17.74
C GLN A 351 -19.83 -4.05 17.76
N LYS A 352 -18.54 -3.98 18.12
CA LYS A 352 -17.77 -2.72 18.06
C LYS A 352 -17.70 -2.14 16.64
N GLN A 353 -17.66 -2.98 15.61
CA GLN A 353 -17.67 -2.51 14.22
C GLN A 353 -19.04 -1.94 13.82
N LEU A 354 -20.13 -2.52 14.29
CA LEU A 354 -21.49 -2.00 14.10
C LEU A 354 -21.69 -0.67 14.85
N ASP A 355 -21.29 -0.62 16.12
CA ASP A 355 -21.41 0.57 16.97
C ASP A 355 -20.61 1.76 16.41
N PHE A 356 -19.54 1.50 15.64
CA PHE A 356 -18.68 2.52 15.03
C PHE A 356 -18.99 2.82 13.55
N ARG A 357 -19.89 2.08 12.88
CA ARG A 357 -20.29 2.34 11.48
C ARG A 357 -21.76 2.73 11.33
N VAL A 358 -21.93 4.04 11.10
CA VAL A 358 -22.90 4.62 10.17
C VAL A 358 -22.90 3.83 8.84
N THR A 359 -24.09 3.50 8.35
CA THR A 359 -24.44 2.94 7.02
C THR A 359 -23.33 2.97 5.96
N SER A 360 -22.58 1.87 5.86
CA SER A 360 -21.93 1.46 4.63
C SER A 360 -21.88 -0.05 4.59
N SER A 361 -22.70 -0.61 3.71
CA SER A 361 -22.76 -2.01 3.27
C SER A 361 -21.34 -2.59 3.05
N ALA A 362 -20.84 -3.29 4.05
CA ALA A 362 -19.82 -4.32 3.88
C ALA A 362 -20.37 -5.52 4.62
N ALA A 363 -20.63 -6.58 3.86
CA ALA A 363 -21.26 -7.81 4.31
C ALA A 363 -20.65 -8.31 5.62
N PHE A 364 -21.54 -8.79 6.48
CA PHE A 364 -21.22 -9.63 7.63
C PHE A 364 -20.19 -10.69 7.20
N ASP A 365 -19.24 -10.99 8.08
CA ASP A 365 -18.30 -12.10 7.93
C ASP A 365 -19.07 -13.41 8.07
N GLU A 366 -19.84 -13.71 7.02
CA GLU A 366 -20.70 -14.88 6.93
C GLU A 366 -19.86 -16.14 6.70
N GLY A 367 -18.54 -16.04 6.54
CA GLY A 367 -17.67 -17.17 6.22
C GLY A 367 -17.57 -18.21 7.33
N ALA A 368 -17.66 -17.80 8.59
CA ALA A 368 -17.81 -18.74 9.71
C ALA A 368 -19.23 -19.30 9.76
N ASP A 369 -20.26 -18.48 9.53
CA ASP A 369 -21.65 -18.88 9.75
C ASP A 369 -22.34 -19.54 8.52
N LYS A 370 -21.67 -19.64 7.36
CA LYS A 370 -22.25 -20.16 6.08
C LYS A 370 -21.93 -21.61 5.73
N ASN A 371 -21.10 -22.30 6.51
CA ASN A 371 -20.70 -23.68 6.23
C ASN A 371 -21.23 -24.68 7.27
#